data_AF-A0A101X1Y4-F1
#
_entry.id   AF-A0A101X1Y4-F1
#
_cell.length_a   1.000
_cell.length_b   1.000
_cell.length_c   1.000
_cell.angle_alpha   90.00
_cell.angle_beta   90.00
_cell.angle_gamma   90.00
#
_symmetry.space_group_name_H-M   'P 1'
#
loop_
_entity.id
_entity.type
_entity.pdbx_description
1 polymer ?
#
loop_
_entity_poly.entity_id
_entity_poly.type
_entity_poly.pdbx_seq_one_letter_code
_entity_poly.pdbx_strand_id
1 'polypeptide(L)'
;MTPLEPARPEDLERFLSGWERREAPPPPGVYVAAAGYQRRLVEEYCARYHLIYLVAVYDRDGACRDLYRCCLAPPPADAPSRCFIFGDVEWREELAERCRVETYLYRFGDIREALKTLLEFGMHVRGIPCTDFSIDVLNATGWCEVDPVCCDVSAVKERIIESAARRRASPAAQRAPSGGGGRTAEGDPSGGGEAAGGGSEAGGAGGGGCDALVRRVAEAVGAEGLDRLRACLCRGRT
;
A
#
# COMPACT_ATOMS: atom_id res chain seq x y z
N MET A 1 8.20 1.58 9.88
CA MET A 1 7.16 2.32 9.13
C MET A 1 7.81 3.60 8.65
N THR A 2 8.02 3.74 7.35
CA THR A 2 8.61 4.94 6.75
C THR A 2 7.61 6.09 6.89
N PRO A 3 8.01 7.28 7.34
CA PRO A 3 7.15 8.46 7.30
C PRO A 3 6.69 8.66 5.85
N LEU A 4 5.39 8.83 5.62
CA LEU A 4 4.88 9.20 4.29
C LEU A 4 5.55 10.52 3.88
N GLU A 5 6.46 10.49 2.93
CA GLU A 5 7.02 11.74 2.43
C GLU A 5 5.86 12.61 1.94
N PRO A 6 5.82 13.91 2.30
CA PRO A 6 4.82 14.79 1.76
C PRO A 6 4.86 14.72 0.23
N ALA A 7 3.69 14.68 -0.41
CA ALA A 7 3.60 14.71 -1.86
C ALA A 7 4.49 15.83 -2.40
N ARG A 8 5.28 15.56 -3.45
CA ARG A 8 6.15 16.58 -4.04
C ARG A 8 5.26 17.73 -4.51
N PRO A 9 5.60 18.99 -4.19
CA PRO A 9 4.75 20.15 -4.54
C PRO A 9 4.35 20.18 -6.01
N GLU A 10 5.26 19.81 -6.92
CA GLU A 10 5.03 19.78 -8.36
C GLU A 10 3.97 18.75 -8.81
N ASP A 11 3.95 17.56 -8.18
CA ASP A 11 2.97 16.51 -8.49
C ASP A 11 1.57 16.92 -7.99
N LEU A 12 1.53 17.59 -6.84
CA LEU A 12 0.31 18.13 -6.25
C LEU A 12 -0.25 19.29 -7.10
N GLU A 13 0.58 20.25 -7.49
CA GLU A 13 0.19 21.39 -8.33
C GLU A 13 -0.38 20.93 -9.68
N ARG A 14 0.26 19.94 -10.31
CA ARG A 14 -0.23 19.36 -11.57
C ARG A 14 -1.60 18.73 -11.40
N PHE A 15 -1.79 17.95 -10.34
CA PHE A 15 -3.07 17.29 -10.07
C PHE A 15 -4.19 18.29 -9.77
N LEU A 16 -3.88 19.35 -9.01
CA LEU A 16 -4.82 20.38 -8.58
C LEU A 16 -5.12 21.43 -9.65
N SER A 17 -4.52 21.33 -10.83
CA SER A 17 -4.84 22.22 -11.94
C SER A 17 -6.33 22.16 -12.29
N GLY A 18 -7.01 23.31 -12.23
CA GLY A 18 -8.44 23.42 -12.49
C GLY A 18 -9.37 23.19 -11.29
N TRP A 19 -8.82 22.83 -10.12
CA TRP A 19 -9.60 22.72 -8.88
C TRP A 19 -9.82 24.10 -8.24
N GLU A 20 -11.02 24.31 -7.69
CA GLU A 20 -11.36 25.51 -6.93
C GLU A 20 -10.76 25.42 -5.52
N ARG A 21 -9.75 26.24 -5.21
CA ARG A 21 -9.13 26.30 -3.87
C ARG A 21 -9.93 27.19 -2.92
N ARG A 22 -10.17 26.70 -1.69
CA ARG A 22 -10.73 27.45 -0.57
C ARG A 22 -9.92 27.20 0.70
N GLU A 23 -9.63 28.27 1.44
CA GLU A 23 -9.06 28.19 2.79
C GLU A 23 -10.19 28.00 3.80
N ALA A 24 -10.77 26.81 3.79
CA ALA A 24 -11.94 26.45 4.58
C ALA A 24 -11.94 24.94 4.87
N PRO A 25 -12.62 24.48 5.93
CA PRO A 25 -12.82 23.05 6.18
C PRO A 25 -13.60 22.39 5.04
N PRO A 26 -13.46 21.06 4.83
CA PRO A 26 -14.23 20.37 3.81
C PRO A 26 -15.73 20.49 4.13
N PRO A 27 -16.60 20.57 3.11
CA PRO A 27 -18.03 20.51 3.32
C PRO A 27 -18.45 19.09 3.77
N PRO A 28 -19.72 18.88 4.18
CA PRO A 28 -20.25 17.55 4.43
C PRO A 28 -20.15 16.65 3.19
N GLY A 29 -19.87 15.36 3.41
CA GLY A 29 -19.77 14.39 2.33
C GLY A 29 -19.29 13.02 2.81
N VAL A 30 -19.09 12.12 1.85
CA VAL A 30 -18.62 10.76 2.11
C VAL A 30 -17.11 10.70 1.94
N TYR A 31 -16.39 10.30 2.98
CA TYR A 31 -14.95 10.11 2.91
C TYR A 31 -14.61 8.82 2.15
N VAL A 32 -13.67 8.92 1.20
CA VAL A 32 -13.26 7.79 0.37
C VAL A 32 -12.23 6.89 1.05
N ALA A 33 -11.41 7.48 1.93
CA ALA A 33 -10.48 6.76 2.78
C ALA A 33 -11.20 6.30 4.06
N ALA A 34 -10.92 5.08 4.51
CA ALA A 34 -11.45 4.54 5.75
C ALA A 34 -10.85 5.29 6.96
N ALA A 35 -11.67 5.50 7.99
CA ALA A 35 -11.30 6.26 9.20
C ALA A 35 -10.07 5.72 9.96
N GLY A 36 -9.64 4.48 9.68
CA GLY A 36 -8.47 3.84 10.28
C GLY A 36 -7.11 4.28 9.73
N TYR A 37 -7.06 5.07 8.64
CA TYR A 37 -5.83 5.67 8.13
C TYR A 37 -5.39 6.87 8.99
N GLN A 38 -5.11 6.62 10.26
CA GLN A 38 -4.69 7.64 11.23
C GLN A 38 -3.41 7.19 11.92
N ARG A 39 -2.33 7.09 11.15
CA ARG A 39 -1.00 6.72 11.68
C ARG A 39 -0.17 7.91 12.17
N ARG A 40 -0.65 9.14 11.98
CA ARG A 40 0.07 10.36 12.36
C ARG A 40 -0.60 11.04 13.54
N LEU A 41 0.22 11.52 14.47
CA LEU A 41 -0.18 12.55 15.42
C LEU A 41 -0.52 13.79 14.59
N VAL A 42 -1.82 14.03 14.41
CA VAL A 42 -2.36 15.10 13.57
C VAL A 42 -1.79 16.46 14.00
N GLU A 43 -1.53 16.61 15.30
CA GLU A 43 -0.96 17.79 15.92
C GLU A 43 0.46 18.13 15.40
N GLU A 44 1.34 17.13 15.27
CA GLU A 44 2.70 17.35 14.75
C GLU A 44 2.69 17.69 13.26
N TYR A 45 1.73 17.12 12.52
CA TYR A 45 1.56 17.40 11.09
C TYR A 45 1.06 18.84 10.89
N CYS A 46 0.03 19.25 11.63
CA CYS A 46 -0.56 20.58 11.54
C CYS A 46 0.40 21.71 11.92
N ALA A 47 1.39 21.45 12.78
CA ALA A 47 2.44 22.41 13.09
C ALA A 47 3.32 22.76 11.89
N ARG A 48 3.38 21.89 10.87
CA ARG A 48 4.34 21.99 9.75
C ARG A 48 3.68 22.10 8.38
N TYR A 49 2.47 21.58 8.22
CA TYR A 49 1.80 21.43 6.92
C TYR A 49 0.32 21.81 7.01
N HIS A 50 -0.25 22.22 5.88
CA HIS A 50 -1.68 22.42 5.74
C HIS A 50 -2.36 21.06 5.60
N LEU A 51 -3.52 20.87 6.23
CA LEU A 51 -4.40 19.76 5.92
C LEU A 51 -5.04 20.00 4.56
N ILE A 52 -4.91 19.02 3.67
CA ILE A 52 -5.46 19.12 2.32
C ILE A 52 -6.67 18.21 2.21
N TYR A 53 -7.75 18.77 1.68
CA TYR A 53 -8.98 18.07 1.33
C TYR A 53 -9.26 18.25 -0.16
N LEU A 54 -9.57 17.14 -0.82
CA LEU A 54 -10.07 17.11 -2.18
C LEU A 54 -11.53 16.69 -2.16
N VAL A 55 -12.37 17.50 -2.78
CA VAL A 55 -13.82 17.30 -2.79
C VAL A 55 -14.28 17.16 -4.23
N ALA A 56 -14.66 15.94 -4.59
CA ALA A 56 -15.34 15.68 -5.84
C ALA A 56 -16.83 15.98 -5.65
N VAL A 57 -17.30 17.02 -6.34
CA VAL A 57 -18.70 17.48 -6.30
C VAL A 57 -19.44 16.87 -7.47
N TYR A 58 -20.40 16.01 -7.17
CA TYR A 58 -21.28 15.40 -8.15
C TYR A 58 -22.36 16.40 -8.60
N ASP A 59 -22.27 16.79 -9.87
CA ASP A 59 -23.12 17.77 -10.53
C ASP A 59 -23.39 17.34 -11.98
N ARG A 60 -24.19 16.28 -12.14
CA ARG A 60 -24.58 15.73 -13.46
C ARG A 60 -25.15 16.79 -14.39
N ASP A 61 -25.99 17.69 -13.87
CA ASP A 61 -26.75 18.65 -14.66
C ASP A 61 -26.00 19.98 -14.85
N GLY A 62 -24.81 20.14 -14.27
CA GLY A 62 -24.04 21.38 -14.33
C GLY A 62 -24.71 22.55 -13.61
N ALA A 63 -25.61 22.28 -12.67
CA ALA A 63 -26.41 23.29 -12.00
C ALA A 63 -25.66 23.99 -10.85
N CYS A 64 -24.55 23.40 -10.38
CA CYS A 64 -23.77 23.95 -9.27
C CYS A 64 -23.01 25.20 -9.71
N ARG A 65 -23.44 26.35 -9.19
CA ARG A 65 -22.73 27.63 -9.33
C ARG A 65 -21.63 27.80 -8.27
N ASP A 66 -21.94 27.42 -7.04
CA ASP A 66 -20.97 27.37 -5.93
C ASP A 66 -20.84 25.91 -5.49
N LEU A 67 -19.65 25.34 -5.70
CA LEU A 67 -19.39 23.92 -5.46
C LEU A 67 -19.55 23.56 -3.98
N TYR A 68 -19.11 24.45 -3.08
CA TYR A 68 -19.16 24.23 -1.65
C TYR A 68 -20.60 24.22 -1.12
N ARG A 69 -21.41 25.20 -1.53
CA ARG A 69 -22.84 25.26 -1.20
C ARG A 69 -23.60 24.08 -1.79
N CYS A 70 -23.17 23.58 -2.95
CA CYS A 70 -23.77 22.38 -3.52
C CYS A 70 -23.64 21.17 -2.58
N CYS A 71 -22.51 21.00 -1.90
CA CYS A 71 -22.34 19.91 -0.94
C CYS A 71 -23.29 19.96 0.27
N LEU A 72 -23.87 21.13 0.57
CA LEU A 72 -24.84 21.29 1.67
C LEU A 72 -26.26 20.87 1.26
N ALA A 73 -26.53 20.76 -0.04
CA ALA A 73 -27.82 20.33 -0.54
C ALA A 73 -27.98 18.81 -0.36
N PRO A 74 -29.22 18.30 -0.22
CA PRO A 74 -29.47 16.87 -0.20
C PRO A 74 -28.88 16.15 -1.43
N PRO A 75 -28.43 14.90 -1.27
CA PRO A 75 -27.95 14.12 -2.39
C PRO A 75 -29.08 13.88 -3.39
N PRO A 76 -28.75 13.77 -4.69
CA PRO A 76 -29.72 13.34 -5.69
C PRO A 76 -30.11 11.87 -5.45
N ALA A 77 -31.26 11.44 -5.97
CA ALA A 77 -31.84 10.13 -5.68
C ALA A 77 -30.97 8.94 -6.12
N ASP A 78 -30.02 9.17 -7.02
CA ASP A 78 -29.15 8.17 -7.63
C ASP A 78 -27.73 8.18 -7.04
N ALA A 79 -27.48 8.96 -5.99
CA ALA A 79 -26.18 9.04 -5.34
C ALA A 79 -26.31 8.98 -3.82
N PRO A 80 -25.37 8.33 -3.10
CA PRO A 80 -25.36 8.34 -1.64
C PRO A 80 -24.98 9.71 -1.06
N SER A 81 -24.27 10.52 -1.83
CA SER A 81 -23.81 11.85 -1.45
C SER A 81 -23.65 12.71 -2.69
N ARG A 82 -23.75 14.03 -2.49
CA ARG A 82 -23.39 15.01 -3.53
C ARG A 82 -21.90 15.29 -3.55
N CYS A 83 -21.20 15.06 -2.44
CA CYS A 83 -19.77 15.31 -2.33
C CYS A 83 -19.02 14.11 -1.73
N PHE A 84 -17.90 13.78 -2.37
CA PHE A 84 -16.99 12.71 -1.98
C PHE A 84 -15.65 13.33 -1.64
N ILE A 85 -15.07 12.90 -0.52
CA ILE A 85 -13.98 13.62 0.12
C ILE A 85 -12.79 12.69 0.25
N PHE A 86 -11.66 13.12 -0.30
CA PHE A 86 -10.37 12.65 0.14
C PHE A 86 -9.80 13.67 1.12
N GLY A 87 -9.30 13.21 2.27
CA GLY A 87 -8.61 14.06 3.24
C GLY A 87 -7.52 13.27 3.92
N ASP A 88 -6.45 13.94 4.29
CA ASP A 88 -5.36 13.33 5.07
C ASP A 88 -5.84 12.79 6.42
N VAL A 89 -6.83 13.45 6.99
CA VAL A 89 -7.55 13.07 8.21
C VAL A 89 -9.02 13.43 8.05
N GLU A 90 -9.90 12.70 8.73
CA GLU A 90 -11.31 13.09 8.82
C GLU A 90 -11.43 14.42 9.58
N TRP A 91 -12.18 15.37 9.01
CA TRP A 91 -12.35 16.68 9.62
C TRP A 91 -13.10 16.61 10.95
N ARG A 92 -12.61 17.38 11.93
CA ARG A 92 -13.26 17.59 13.23
C ARG A 92 -13.02 19.04 13.67
N GLU A 93 -13.98 19.63 14.38
CA GLU A 93 -13.93 21.03 14.78
C GLU A 93 -12.70 21.38 15.63
N GLU A 94 -12.18 20.44 16.41
CA GLU A 94 -10.97 20.64 17.22
C GLU A 94 -9.72 20.89 16.38
N LEU A 95 -9.73 20.50 15.09
CA LEU A 95 -8.64 20.76 14.15
C LEU A 95 -8.64 22.21 13.67
N ALA A 96 -9.77 22.92 13.70
CA ALA A 96 -9.89 24.30 13.21
C ALA A 96 -8.98 25.27 13.97
N GLU A 97 -8.78 25.04 15.25
CA GLU A 97 -7.95 25.90 16.10
C GLU A 97 -6.45 25.66 15.93
N ARG A 98 -6.08 24.50 15.36
CA ARG A 98 -4.68 24.00 15.37
C ARG A 98 -4.08 23.85 13.99
N CYS A 99 -4.92 23.67 12.98
CA CYS A 99 -4.50 23.28 11.65
C CYS A 99 -4.89 24.35 10.64
N ARG A 100 -3.97 24.68 9.73
CA ARG A 100 -4.32 25.39 8.50
C ARG A 100 -4.92 24.38 7.53
N VAL A 101 -5.97 24.78 6.83
CA VAL A 101 -6.76 23.86 5.99
C VAL A 101 -6.96 24.45 4.61
N GLU A 102 -6.81 23.58 3.62
CA GLU A 102 -7.13 23.90 2.23
C GLU A 102 -8.05 22.82 1.66
N THR A 103 -9.18 23.27 1.14
CA THR A 103 -10.14 22.43 0.44
C THR A 103 -10.13 22.79 -1.03
N TYR A 104 -9.95 21.77 -1.86
CA TYR A 104 -9.95 21.85 -3.32
C TYR A 104 -11.22 21.17 -3.83
N LEU A 105 -12.05 21.90 -4.58
CA LEU A 105 -13.31 21.38 -5.11
C LEU A 105 -13.26 21.25 -6.62
N TYR A 106 -13.80 20.15 -7.15
CA TYR A 106 -13.93 19.96 -8.59
C TYR A 106 -15.26 19.31 -8.93
N ARG A 107 -15.84 19.70 -10.08
CA ARG A 107 -17.13 19.22 -10.53
C ARG A 107 -16.99 17.95 -11.37
N PHE A 108 -17.88 17.00 -11.14
CA PHE A 108 -17.95 15.75 -11.90
C PHE A 108 -19.38 15.47 -12.32
N GLY A 109 -19.57 15.08 -13.58
CA GLY A 109 -20.86 14.63 -14.10
C GLY A 109 -21.14 13.14 -13.83
N ASP A 110 -20.11 12.39 -13.45
CA ASP A 110 -20.14 10.95 -13.22
C ASP A 110 -19.51 10.60 -11.87
N ILE A 111 -20.23 9.82 -11.05
CA ILE A 111 -19.80 9.43 -9.70
C ILE A 111 -18.59 8.50 -9.75
N ARG A 112 -18.55 7.57 -10.71
CA ARG A 112 -17.43 6.63 -10.83
C ARG A 112 -16.15 7.37 -11.23
N GLU A 113 -16.24 8.35 -12.12
CA GLU A 113 -15.10 9.21 -12.47
C GLU A 113 -14.61 9.99 -11.24
N ALA A 114 -15.52 10.64 -10.51
CA ALA A 114 -15.21 11.35 -9.27
C ALA A 114 -14.45 10.48 -8.26
N LEU A 115 -14.98 9.28 -7.97
CA LEU A 115 -14.37 8.35 -7.03
C LEU A 115 -13.01 7.85 -7.52
N LYS A 116 -12.87 7.57 -8.82
CA LYS A 116 -11.61 7.10 -9.42
C LYS A 116 -10.53 8.16 -9.31
N THR A 117 -10.85 9.43 -9.57
CA THR A 117 -9.89 10.54 -9.43
C THR A 117 -9.40 10.69 -8.00
N LEU A 118 -10.29 10.57 -7.00
CA LEU A 118 -9.89 10.63 -5.59
C LEU A 118 -9.04 9.42 -5.16
N LEU A 119 -9.37 8.23 -5.65
CA LEU A 119 -8.59 7.01 -5.45
C LEU A 119 -7.19 7.13 -6.05
N GLU A 120 -7.08 7.57 -7.29
CA GLU A 120 -5.81 7.78 -7.98
C GLU A 120 -4.93 8.78 -7.22
N PHE A 121 -5.51 9.88 -6.72
CA PHE A 121 -4.78 10.81 -5.88
C PHE A 121 -4.25 10.15 -4.61
N GLY A 122 -5.12 9.50 -3.84
CA GLY A 122 -4.73 8.91 -2.58
C GLY A 122 -3.67 7.82 -2.75
N MET A 123 -3.80 6.95 -3.77
CA MET A 123 -2.85 5.87 -4.01
C MET A 123 -1.55 6.34 -4.65
N HIS A 124 -1.60 7.18 -5.68
CA HIS A 124 -0.41 7.52 -6.48
C HIS A 124 0.30 8.78 -6.01
N VAL A 125 -0.44 9.76 -5.48
CA VAL A 125 0.13 11.02 -4.99
C VAL A 125 0.42 10.95 -3.50
N ARG A 126 -0.50 10.39 -2.69
CA ARG A 126 -0.32 10.28 -1.23
C ARG A 126 0.27 8.96 -0.76
N GLY A 127 0.36 7.94 -1.63
CA GLY A 127 0.94 6.65 -1.30
C GLY A 127 0.12 5.83 -0.31
N ILE A 128 -1.20 6.03 -0.27
CA ILE A 128 -2.13 5.31 0.61
C ILE A 128 -2.36 3.91 0.05
N PRO A 129 -2.23 2.84 0.86
CA PRO A 129 -2.51 1.50 0.38
C PRO A 129 -4.00 1.36 0.09
N CYS A 130 -4.35 0.62 -0.97
CA CYS A 130 -5.74 0.44 -1.38
C CYS A 130 -6.66 -0.13 -0.28
N THR A 131 -6.11 -0.91 0.67
CA THR A 131 -6.84 -1.48 1.81
C THR A 131 -7.37 -0.44 2.79
N ASP A 132 -6.86 0.78 2.71
CA ASP A 132 -7.26 1.89 3.59
C ASP A 132 -8.35 2.76 2.93
N PHE A 133 -8.93 2.34 1.80
CA PHE A 133 -10.10 2.95 1.18
C PHE A 133 -11.38 2.18 1.51
N SER A 134 -12.52 2.89 1.45
CA SER A 134 -13.84 2.27 1.64
C SER A 134 -14.08 1.16 0.61
N ILE A 135 -14.55 0.01 1.08
CA ILE A 135 -14.91 -1.13 0.21
C ILE A 135 -15.99 -0.72 -0.80
N ASP A 136 -16.95 0.12 -0.41
CA ASP A 136 -17.99 0.61 -1.31
C ASP A 136 -17.41 1.46 -2.45
N VAL A 137 -16.38 2.27 -2.13
CA VAL A 137 -15.68 3.06 -3.13
C VAL A 137 -14.88 2.17 -4.06
N LEU A 138 -14.12 1.21 -3.53
CA LEU A 138 -13.34 0.25 -4.32
C LEU A 138 -14.23 -0.57 -5.27
N ASN A 139 -15.40 -1.02 -4.79
CA ASN A 139 -16.40 -1.71 -5.61
C ASN A 139 -16.98 -0.78 -6.69
N ALA A 140 -17.39 0.44 -6.32
CA ALA A 140 -18.00 1.39 -7.25
C ALA A 140 -17.07 1.75 -8.43
N THR A 141 -15.76 1.84 -8.16
CA THR A 141 -14.75 2.13 -9.17
C THR A 141 -14.24 0.92 -9.94
N GLY A 142 -14.65 -0.29 -9.57
CA GLY A 142 -14.17 -1.52 -10.17
C GLY A 142 -12.73 -1.89 -9.80
N TRP A 143 -12.24 -1.39 -8.65
CA TRP A 143 -10.87 -1.64 -8.20
C TRP A 143 -10.72 -3.06 -7.64
N CYS A 144 -11.77 -3.63 -7.06
CA CYS A 144 -11.75 -4.99 -6.52
C CYS A 144 -11.54 -6.06 -7.60
N GLU A 145 -11.94 -5.79 -8.84
CA GLU A 145 -11.70 -6.66 -10.00
C GLU A 145 -10.25 -6.58 -10.47
N VAL A 146 -9.63 -5.41 -10.32
CA VAL A 146 -8.23 -5.17 -10.67
C VAL A 146 -7.30 -5.79 -9.62
N ASP A 147 -7.57 -5.52 -8.34
CA ASP A 147 -6.83 -6.09 -7.22
C ASP A 147 -7.77 -6.55 -6.10
N PRO A 148 -8.14 -7.85 -6.10
CA PRO A 148 -9.01 -8.43 -5.08
C PRO A 148 -8.44 -8.34 -3.66
N VAL A 149 -7.12 -8.17 -3.49
CA VAL A 149 -6.48 -8.05 -2.16
C VAL A 149 -6.99 -6.83 -1.42
N CYS A 150 -7.34 -5.77 -2.14
CA CYS A 150 -7.85 -4.54 -1.56
C CYS A 150 -9.23 -4.71 -0.90
N CYS A 151 -10.00 -5.74 -1.30
CA CYS A 151 -11.40 -5.91 -0.91
C CYS A 151 -11.67 -7.22 -0.15
N ASP A 152 -10.88 -8.27 -0.39
CA ASP A 152 -11.02 -9.56 0.29
C ASP A 152 -9.67 -10.26 0.53
N VAL A 153 -9.09 -9.99 1.69
CA VAL A 153 -7.84 -10.62 2.14
C VAL A 153 -8.02 -12.13 2.40
N SER A 154 -9.24 -12.58 2.69
CA SER A 154 -9.56 -13.99 2.99
C SER A 154 -9.64 -14.82 1.72
N ALA A 155 -10.31 -14.35 0.67
CA ALA A 155 -10.32 -15.00 -0.64
C ALA A 155 -8.92 -15.08 -1.25
N VAL A 156 -8.04 -14.11 -0.99
CA VAL A 156 -6.64 -14.17 -1.41
C VAL A 156 -5.88 -15.26 -0.66
N LYS A 157 -6.06 -15.37 0.66
CA LYS A 157 -5.46 -16.47 1.45
C LYS A 157 -5.93 -17.83 0.96
N GLU A 158 -7.22 -17.99 0.68
CA GLU A 158 -7.78 -19.22 0.15
C GLU A 158 -7.22 -19.55 -1.24
N ARG A 159 -7.13 -18.57 -2.16
CA ARG A 159 -6.48 -18.76 -3.47
C ARG A 159 -4.99 -19.13 -3.35
N ILE A 160 -4.27 -18.57 -2.39
CA ILE A 160 -2.85 -18.91 -2.13
C ILE A 160 -2.75 -20.35 -1.61
N ILE A 161 -3.62 -20.74 -0.68
CA ILE A 161 -3.66 -22.10 -0.13
C ILE A 161 -4.04 -23.11 -1.23
N GLU A 162 -5.05 -22.79 -2.04
CA GLU A 162 -5.52 -23.64 -3.13
C GLU A 162 -4.46 -23.80 -4.23
N SER A 163 -3.80 -22.71 -4.64
CA SER A 163 -2.73 -22.76 -5.63
C SER A 163 -1.50 -23.50 -5.11
N ALA A 164 -1.16 -23.36 -3.82
CA ALA A 164 -0.12 -24.17 -3.18
C ALA A 164 -0.51 -25.66 -3.12
N ALA A 165 -1.78 -25.97 -2.83
CA ALA A 165 -2.29 -27.34 -2.82
C ALA A 165 -2.28 -27.97 -4.23
N ARG A 166 -2.70 -27.24 -5.27
CA ARG A 166 -2.67 -27.69 -6.68
C ARG A 166 -1.24 -27.94 -7.20
N ARG A 167 -0.27 -27.11 -6.79
CA ARG A 167 1.15 -27.34 -7.09
C ARG A 167 1.70 -28.60 -6.41
N ARG A 168 1.25 -28.91 -5.20
CA ARG A 168 1.61 -30.15 -4.49
C ARG A 168 0.90 -31.38 -5.04
N ALA A 169 -0.30 -31.21 -5.60
CA ALA A 169 -1.12 -32.29 -6.16
C ALA A 169 -0.82 -32.60 -7.64
N SER A 170 0.08 -31.87 -8.30
CA SER A 170 0.59 -32.22 -9.63
C SER A 170 1.81 -33.14 -9.44
N PRO A 171 1.68 -34.47 -9.57
CA PRO A 171 2.83 -35.35 -9.49
C PRO A 171 3.62 -35.12 -10.79
N ALA A 172 4.92 -34.86 -10.66
CA ALA A 172 5.84 -34.93 -11.77
C ALA A 172 5.65 -36.29 -12.47
N ALA A 173 4.95 -36.28 -13.59
CA ALA A 173 5.07 -37.32 -14.58
C ALA A 173 6.53 -37.33 -15.00
N GLN A 174 7.13 -38.52 -14.86
CA GLN A 174 8.43 -38.93 -15.41
C GLN A 174 9.67 -38.57 -14.56
N ARG A 175 10.09 -39.51 -13.72
CA ARG A 175 11.35 -40.27 -13.94
C ARG A 175 11.63 -41.27 -12.83
N ALA A 176 11.53 -42.54 -13.18
CA ALA A 176 12.34 -43.65 -12.66
C ALA A 176 12.39 -44.72 -13.78
N PRO A 177 13.32 -45.69 -13.79
CA PRO A 177 14.70 -45.73 -13.25
C PRO A 177 15.71 -46.42 -14.23
N SER A 178 17.02 -46.19 -14.06
CA SER A 178 18.16 -47.07 -14.48
C SER A 178 19.46 -46.27 -14.29
N GLY A 179 20.58 -46.73 -13.75
CA GLY A 179 21.06 -48.03 -13.27
C GLY A 179 22.60 -47.96 -13.22
N GLY A 180 23.26 -48.62 -12.25
CA GLY A 180 24.62 -49.14 -12.40
C GLY A 180 25.84 -48.33 -11.88
N GLY A 181 26.33 -48.71 -10.70
CA GLY A 181 27.67 -49.33 -10.51
C GLY A 181 28.97 -48.48 -10.55
N GLY A 182 29.55 -48.21 -9.37
CA GLY A 182 30.83 -48.79 -8.91
C GLY A 182 32.22 -48.14 -9.23
N ARG A 183 33.02 -48.00 -8.14
CA ARG A 183 34.52 -47.95 -8.01
C ARG A 183 35.18 -46.56 -8.25
N THR A 184 36.19 -46.05 -7.51
CA THR A 184 37.34 -46.68 -6.82
C THR A 184 38.12 -45.66 -5.93
N ALA A 185 38.82 -46.18 -4.90
CA ALA A 185 40.10 -45.80 -4.23
C ALA A 185 40.28 -44.41 -3.56
N GLU A 186 40.54 -44.29 -2.24
CA GLU A 186 41.74 -44.62 -1.39
C GLU A 186 42.86 -43.56 -1.40
N GLY A 187 43.25 -43.06 -0.21
CA GLY A 187 44.50 -42.31 0.02
C GLY A 187 44.50 -41.33 1.21
N ASP A 188 44.84 -41.81 2.41
CA ASP A 188 45.36 -41.08 3.59
C ASP A 188 46.92 -41.20 3.58
N PRO A 189 47.75 -40.71 4.55
CA PRO A 189 47.66 -39.64 5.56
C PRO A 189 48.98 -38.82 5.75
N SER A 190 48.99 -37.75 6.57
CA SER A 190 50.17 -37.18 7.31
C SER A 190 49.72 -35.91 8.05
N GLY A 191 50.06 -35.56 9.30
CA GLY A 191 51.02 -36.06 10.29
C GLY A 191 51.51 -34.86 11.15
N GLY A 192 51.35 -34.92 12.49
CA GLY A 192 51.99 -34.04 13.51
C GLY A 192 51.40 -32.61 13.67
N GLY A 193 51.30 -31.98 14.85
CA GLY A 193 51.70 -32.26 16.22
C GLY A 193 51.37 -31.05 17.13
N GLU A 194 50.91 -31.37 18.35
CA GLU A 194 50.90 -30.69 19.67
C GLU A 194 50.90 -29.15 19.87
N ALA A 195 49.81 -28.72 20.55
CA ALA A 195 49.74 -28.03 21.85
C ALA A 195 50.23 -26.58 22.09
N ALA A 196 49.22 -25.78 22.49
CA ALA A 196 49.14 -24.93 23.69
C ALA A 196 49.19 -23.40 23.50
N GLY A 197 48.16 -22.73 24.01
CA GLY A 197 48.23 -21.32 24.44
C GLY A 197 46.99 -20.47 24.16
N GLY A 198 46.00 -20.57 25.04
CA GLY A 198 45.19 -19.48 25.63
C GLY A 198 44.61 -18.34 24.78
N GLY A 199 43.32 -18.07 24.96
CA GLY A 199 42.75 -16.73 24.72
C GLY A 199 41.32 -16.76 24.23
N SER A 200 40.38 -16.49 25.14
CA SER A 200 39.01 -16.11 24.84
C SER A 200 38.95 -15.00 23.78
N GLU A 201 38.06 -15.14 22.81
CA GLU A 201 37.02 -14.17 22.43
C GLU A 201 36.42 -14.64 21.09
N ALA A 202 35.24 -15.23 21.18
CA ALA A 202 34.52 -15.74 20.03
C ALA A 202 34.10 -14.60 19.10
N GLY A 203 34.54 -14.71 17.84
CA GLY A 203 33.83 -14.42 16.59
C GLY A 203 32.98 -13.15 16.52
N GLY A 204 33.22 -12.20 15.62
CA GLY A 204 33.54 -12.42 14.22
C GLY A 204 32.31 -12.09 13.35
N ALA A 205 32.41 -10.96 12.64
CA ALA A 205 31.69 -10.59 11.42
C ALA A 205 30.14 -10.51 11.48
N GLY A 206 29.62 -9.29 11.69
CA GLY A 206 28.21 -8.92 11.55
C GLY A 206 27.68 -8.90 10.10
N GLY A 207 27.70 -10.06 9.44
CA GLY A 207 27.08 -10.32 8.14
C GLY A 207 25.97 -11.37 8.25
N GLY A 208 24.80 -11.09 7.64
CA GLY A 208 23.92 -12.16 7.18
C GLY A 208 22.55 -12.35 7.85
N GLY A 209 21.91 -11.31 8.36
CA GLY A 209 20.49 -11.41 8.78
C GLY A 209 19.53 -11.64 7.59
N CYS A 210 19.80 -11.01 6.44
CA CYS A 210 18.93 -11.11 5.26
C CYS A 210 19.06 -12.48 4.58
N ASP A 211 20.28 -12.96 4.36
CA ASP A 211 20.51 -14.22 3.65
C ASP A 211 19.99 -15.44 4.44
N ALA A 212 20.07 -15.42 5.78
CA ALA A 212 19.51 -16.46 6.63
C ALA A 212 17.96 -16.50 6.62
N LEU A 213 17.30 -15.33 6.45
CA LEU A 213 15.85 -15.23 6.35
C LEU A 213 15.37 -15.63 4.94
N VAL A 214 16.06 -15.16 3.91
CA VAL A 214 15.80 -15.52 2.50
C VAL A 214 15.95 -17.03 2.29
N ARG A 215 16.97 -17.67 2.90
CA ARG A 215 17.15 -19.12 2.81
C ARG A 215 16.04 -19.91 3.49
N ARG A 216 15.43 -19.39 4.57
CA ARG A 216 14.29 -20.00 5.27
C ARG A 216 12.99 -19.90 4.48
N VAL A 217 12.84 -18.87 3.66
CA VAL A 217 11.64 -18.64 2.84
C VAL A 217 11.79 -19.28 1.45
N ALA A 218 13.02 -19.58 1.05
CA ALA A 218 13.36 -20.20 -0.24
C ALA A 218 12.59 -21.49 -0.55
N GLU A 219 12.40 -22.31 0.48
CA GLU A 219 11.72 -23.61 0.36
C GLU A 219 10.21 -23.46 0.08
N ALA A 220 9.62 -22.27 0.30
CA ALA A 220 8.19 -22.04 0.19
C ALA A 220 7.74 -21.33 -1.11
N VAL A 221 8.60 -20.51 -1.73
CA VAL A 221 8.16 -19.53 -2.77
C VAL A 221 8.77 -19.80 -4.16
N GLY A 222 9.74 -20.71 -4.27
CA GLY A 222 10.43 -20.98 -5.54
C GLY A 222 11.32 -19.82 -6.01
N ALA A 223 12.11 -20.05 -7.06
CA ALA A 223 13.20 -19.15 -7.48
C ALA A 223 12.73 -17.72 -7.84
N GLU A 224 11.62 -17.57 -8.56
CA GLU A 224 11.08 -16.25 -8.93
C GLU A 224 10.55 -15.45 -7.74
N GLY A 225 10.01 -16.13 -6.71
CA GLY A 225 9.58 -15.48 -5.48
C GLY A 225 10.74 -14.96 -4.64
N LEU A 226 11.91 -15.60 -4.78
CA LEU A 226 13.12 -15.29 -4.05
C LEU A 226 13.70 -13.93 -4.44
N ASP A 227 13.74 -13.65 -5.75
CA ASP A 227 14.30 -12.40 -6.27
C ASP A 227 13.46 -11.19 -5.83
N ARG A 228 12.14 -11.35 -5.81
CA ARG A 228 11.21 -10.33 -5.28
C ARG A 228 11.36 -10.14 -3.77
N LEU A 229 11.52 -11.22 -3.00
CA LEU A 229 11.75 -11.16 -1.56
C LEU A 229 13.08 -10.51 -1.21
N ARG A 230 14.14 -10.80 -1.96
CA ARG A 230 15.46 -10.21 -1.76
C ARG A 230 15.45 -8.70 -2.06
N ALA A 231 14.74 -8.30 -3.11
CA ALA A 231 14.53 -6.90 -3.46
C ALA A 231 13.74 -6.13 -2.39
N CYS A 232 12.79 -6.77 -1.69
CA CYS A 232 12.00 -6.14 -0.63
C CYS A 232 12.73 -6.13 0.73
N LEU A 233 13.39 -7.23 1.12
CA LEU A 233 13.95 -7.40 2.46
C LEU A 233 15.35 -6.80 2.63
N CYS A 234 16.16 -6.77 1.57
CA CYS A 234 17.56 -6.35 1.67
C CYS A 234 17.82 -4.92 1.13
N ARG A 235 16.78 -4.15 0.75
CA ARG A 235 16.92 -2.80 0.14
C ARG A 235 17.35 -1.67 1.10
N GLY A 236 17.71 -2.00 2.35
CA GLY A 236 18.08 -1.05 3.40
C GLY A 236 19.55 -1.04 3.81
N ARG A 237 20.47 -1.62 3.03
CA ARG A 237 21.91 -1.53 3.27
C ARG A 237 22.66 -1.10 2.01
N THR A 238 22.54 0.18 1.69
CA THR A 238 23.55 0.98 0.99
C THR A 238 23.47 2.38 1.56
#